data_AF-A0A136KMC8-F1
#
_entry.id   AF-A0A136KMC8-F1
#
_cell.length_a   1.000
_cell.length_b   1.000
_cell.length_c   1.000
_cell.angle_alpha   90.00
_cell.angle_beta   90.00
_cell.angle_gamma   90.00
#
_symmetry.space_group_name_H-M   'P 1'
#
loop_
_entity.id
_entity.type
_entity.pdbx_description
1 polymer ?
#
loop_
_entity_poly.entity_id
_entity_poly.type
_entity_poly.pdbx_seq_one_letter_code
_entity_poly.pdbx_strand_id
1 'polypeptide(L)'
;MLGVLVVVSKGDLASISLGNFGTAGDILILISAVNWAVFSILSRRGFQSHPPTQLTFWVMTFGWLITSIAFMYGKNYTEISLLDSRGWWAMIFLGVFTTGLAYIAWFDVLSQLPAAQSGAFLFLEPPASMVVASVVLNEKITSASMLGGAIIIFGVWLVNRK
;
A
#
# COMPACT_ATOMS: atom_id res chain seq x y z
N MET A 1 1.36 3.63 -14.77
CA MET A 1 -0.09 3.77 -14.51
C MET A 1 -0.95 2.92 -15.44
N LEU A 2 -0.72 2.89 -16.76
CA LEU A 2 -1.49 2.04 -17.70
C LEU A 2 -1.57 0.56 -17.27
N GLY A 3 -0.46 -0.05 -16.84
CA GLY A 3 -0.46 -1.45 -16.39
C GLY A 3 -1.30 -1.70 -15.13
N VAL A 4 -1.35 -0.74 -14.19
CA VAL A 4 -2.21 -0.84 -12.99
C VAL A 4 -3.68 -0.83 -13.38
N LEU A 5 -4.07 0.04 -14.32
CA LEU A 5 -5.45 0.10 -14.83
C LEU A 5 -5.87 -1.22 -15.47
N VAL A 6 -4.99 -1.89 -16.23
CA VAL A 6 -5.27 -3.19 -16.85
C VAL A 6 -5.42 -4.31 -15.80
N VAL A 7 -4.59 -4.30 -14.75
CA VAL A 7 -4.70 -5.30 -13.66
C VAL A 7 -5.98 -5.10 -12.86
N VAL A 8 -6.29 -3.86 -12.48
CA VAL A 8 -7.47 -3.52 -11.66
C VAL A 8 -8.77 -3.75 -12.41
N SER A 9 -8.81 -3.46 -13.72
CA SER A 9 -10.00 -3.69 -14.55
C SER A 9 -10.23 -5.16 -14.92
N LYS A 10 -9.29 -6.07 -14.62
CA LYS A 10 -9.32 -7.47 -15.08
C LYS A 10 -9.59 -7.62 -16.59
N GLY A 11 -9.25 -6.61 -17.39
CA GLY A 11 -9.49 -6.57 -18.84
C GLY A 11 -10.86 -6.02 -19.28
N ASP A 12 -11.74 -5.63 -18.35
CA ASP A 12 -13.03 -5.02 -18.68
C ASP A 12 -12.97 -3.48 -18.56
N LEU A 13 -12.64 -2.82 -19.68
CA LEU A 13 -12.57 -1.36 -19.79
C LEU A 13 -13.94 -0.67 -19.61
N ALA A 14 -15.06 -1.41 -19.73
CA ALA A 14 -16.41 -0.84 -19.55
C ALA A 14 -16.74 -0.63 -18.06
N SER A 15 -16.15 -1.42 -17.15
CA SER A 15 -16.29 -1.22 -15.70
C SER A 15 -15.69 0.10 -15.20
N ILE A 16 -14.69 0.65 -15.91
CA ILE A 16 -14.08 1.95 -15.62
C ILE A 16 -15.02 3.10 -16.04
N SER A 17 -15.82 2.90 -17.09
CA SER A 17 -16.78 3.91 -17.57
C SER A 17 -18.13 3.87 -16.84
N LEU A 18 -18.43 2.79 -16.11
CA LEU A 18 -19.64 2.62 -15.29
C LEU A 18 -19.46 3.14 -13.85
N GLY A 19 -18.23 3.41 -13.42
CA GLY A 19 -17.95 4.14 -12.20
C GLY A 19 -18.30 5.61 -12.38
N ASN A 20 -19.31 6.11 -11.65
CA ASN A 20 -19.62 7.53 -11.61
C ASN A 20 -18.41 8.31 -11.06
N PHE A 21 -17.60 8.86 -11.97
CA PHE A 21 -16.53 9.79 -11.63
C PHE A 21 -17.14 11.00 -10.90
N GLY A 22 -16.68 11.26 -9.66
CA GLY A 22 -17.22 12.29 -8.78
C GLY A 22 -17.97 11.75 -7.56
N THR A 23 -17.90 10.45 -7.29
CA THR A 23 -18.36 9.90 -6.00
C THR A 23 -17.40 10.28 -4.87
N ALA A 24 -17.88 10.25 -3.62
CA ALA A 24 -17.06 10.58 -2.45
C ALA A 24 -15.77 9.74 -2.35
N GLY A 25 -15.79 8.51 -2.89
CA GLY A 25 -14.61 7.64 -2.99
C GLY A 25 -13.47 8.23 -3.83
N ASP A 26 -13.76 8.85 -4.97
CA ASP A 26 -12.73 9.45 -5.84
C ASP A 26 -12.02 10.61 -5.15
N ILE A 27 -12.80 11.46 -4.46
CA ILE A 27 -12.26 12.58 -3.69
C ILE A 27 -11.39 12.06 -2.53
N LEU A 28 -11.83 11.00 -1.83
CA LEU A 28 -11.05 10.37 -0.76
C LEU A 28 -9.74 9.77 -1.29
N ILE A 29 -9.74 9.14 -2.47
CA ILE A 29 -8.53 8.61 -3.10
C ILE A 29 -7.56 9.74 -3.46
N LEU A 30 -8.04 10.86 -4.02
CA LEU A 30 -7.20 12.01 -4.34
C LEU A 30 -6.56 12.62 -3.08
N ILE A 31 -7.35 12.81 -2.02
CA ILE A 31 -6.84 13.30 -0.73
C ILE A 31 -5.80 12.33 -0.17
N SER A 32 -6.07 11.02 -0.23
CA SER A 32 -5.14 9.98 0.21
C SER A 32 -3.81 10.03 -0.55
N ALA A 33 -3.87 10.17 -1.88
CA ALA A 33 -2.68 10.25 -2.72
C ALA A 33 -1.83 11.48 -2.41
N VAL A 34 -2.46 12.65 -2.21
CA VAL A 34 -1.76 13.88 -1.80
C VAL A 34 -1.15 13.71 -0.42
N ASN A 35 -1.91 13.18 0.54
CA ASN A 35 -1.40 12.91 1.90
C ASN A 35 -0.20 11.96 1.87
N TRP A 36 -0.25 10.89 1.08
CA TRP A 36 0.86 9.94 0.94
C TRP A 36 2.11 10.58 0.31
N ALA A 37 1.92 11.43 -0.70
CA ALA A 37 3.01 12.16 -1.33
C ALA A 37 3.67 13.14 -0.36
N VAL A 38 2.88 13.93 0.37
CA VAL A 38 3.36 14.86 1.40
C VAL A 38 4.08 14.11 2.50
N PHE A 39 3.50 13.01 3.00
CA PHE A 39 4.13 12.14 3.98
C PHE A 39 5.48 11.63 3.49
N SER A 40 5.55 11.05 2.29
CA SER A 40 6.81 10.53 1.73
C SER A 40 7.88 11.62 1.59
N ILE A 41 7.51 12.83 1.17
CA ILE A 41 8.45 13.95 1.02
C ILE A 41 8.91 14.49 2.38
N LEU A 42 8.00 14.64 3.35
CA LEU A 42 8.31 15.11 4.70
C LEU A 42 9.13 14.11 5.48
N SER A 43 8.76 12.83 5.43
CA SER A 43 9.54 11.73 6.00
C SER A 43 10.96 11.79 5.44
N ARG A 44 11.13 11.94 4.11
CA ARG A 44 12.44 12.14 3.46
C ARG A 44 13.28 13.25 4.11
N ARG A 45 12.69 14.42 4.36
CA ARG A 45 13.38 15.54 5.03
C ARG A 45 13.77 15.23 6.48
N GLY A 46 12.98 14.42 7.19
CA GLY A 46 13.30 13.93 8.53
C GLY A 46 14.49 12.95 8.57
N PHE A 47 14.75 12.20 7.50
CA PHE A 47 15.85 11.22 7.43
C PHE A 47 17.26 11.82 7.39
N GLN A 48 17.42 13.11 7.11
CA GLN A 48 18.76 13.72 7.17
C GLN A 48 19.32 13.81 8.59
N SER A 49 18.46 13.59 9.61
CA SER A 49 18.83 13.82 11.00
C SER A 49 18.72 12.58 11.88
N HIS A 50 17.92 11.55 11.53
CA HIS A 50 17.56 10.45 12.45
C HIS A 50 17.51 9.07 11.74
N PRO A 51 17.86 7.96 12.42
CA PRO A 51 17.83 6.61 11.85
C PRO A 51 16.39 6.12 11.51
N PRO A 52 16.20 5.32 10.43
CA PRO A 52 14.88 4.91 9.96
C PRO A 52 14.00 4.15 10.96
N THR A 53 14.62 3.41 11.87
CA THR A 53 13.92 2.67 12.92
C THR A 53 13.25 3.59 13.94
N GLN A 54 13.87 4.71 14.29
CA GLN A 54 13.28 5.69 15.20
C GLN A 54 12.09 6.40 14.58
N LEU A 55 12.16 6.74 13.28
CA LEU A 55 11.03 7.36 12.59
C LEU A 55 9.84 6.41 12.48
N THR A 56 10.10 5.13 12.16
CA THR A 56 9.06 4.09 12.17
C THR A 56 8.40 3.99 13.53
N PHE A 57 9.21 3.97 14.60
CA PHE A 57 8.70 3.92 15.96
C PHE A 57 7.78 5.11 16.29
N TRP A 58 8.17 6.34 15.92
CA TRP A 58 7.33 7.52 16.14
C TRP A 58 6.05 7.49 15.31
N VAL A 59 6.12 7.15 14.02
CA VAL A 59 4.94 7.05 13.15
C VAL A 59 3.97 5.99 13.68
N MET A 60 4.48 4.83 14.09
CA MET A 60 3.68 3.76 14.67
C MET A 60 3.07 4.15 16.01
N THR A 61 3.81 4.85 16.87
CA THR A 61 3.33 5.30 18.18
C THR A 61 2.24 6.35 18.04
N PHE A 62 2.42 7.34 17.17
CA PHE A 62 1.38 8.33 16.88
C PHE A 62 0.16 7.72 16.21
N GLY A 63 0.37 6.81 15.25
CA GLY A 63 -0.70 6.04 14.63
C GLY A 63 -1.50 5.25 15.67
N TRP A 64 -0.82 4.52 16.54
CA TRP A 64 -1.44 3.77 17.64
C TRP A 64 -2.22 4.69 18.59
N LEU A 65 -1.67 5.84 18.99
CA LEU A 65 -2.35 6.79 19.87
C LEU A 65 -3.62 7.37 19.23
N ILE A 66 -3.54 7.85 17.99
CA ILE A 66 -4.68 8.42 17.27
C ILE A 66 -5.76 7.37 17.04
N THR A 67 -5.37 6.17 16.58
CA THR A 67 -6.31 5.06 16.37
C THR A 67 -6.92 4.59 17.68
N SER A 68 -6.16 4.56 18.78
CA SER A 68 -6.68 4.20 20.11
C SER A 68 -7.72 5.21 20.61
N ILE A 69 -7.46 6.51 20.43
CA ILE A 69 -8.43 7.57 20.78
C ILE A 69 -9.69 7.42 19.93
N ALA A 70 -9.56 7.24 18.61
CA ALA A 70 -10.70 7.02 17.72
C ALA A 70 -11.49 5.75 18.10
N PHE A 71 -10.81 4.68 18.49
CA PHE A 71 -11.41 3.44 18.95
C PHE A 71 -12.22 3.65 20.24
N MET A 72 -11.73 4.46 21.18
CA MET A 72 -12.45 4.75 22.42
C MET A 72 -13.78 5.51 22.18
N TYR A 73 -13.81 6.40 21.18
CA TYR A 73 -15.03 7.11 20.80
C TYR A 73 -15.98 6.29 19.91
N GLY A 74 -15.46 5.30 19.19
CA GLY A 74 -16.19 4.54 18.17
C GLY A 74 -17.27 3.57 18.67
N LYS A 75 -17.40 3.33 19.99
CA LYS A 75 -18.39 2.41 20.61
C LYS A 75 -18.46 0.97 20.04
N ASN A 76 -17.53 0.55 19.18
CA ASN A 76 -17.51 -0.77 18.51
C ASN A 76 -16.77 -1.85 19.32
N TYR A 77 -16.92 -1.86 20.64
CA TYR A 77 -16.22 -2.82 21.52
C TYR A 77 -16.64 -4.27 21.32
N THR A 78 -17.85 -4.50 20.79
CA THR A 78 -18.41 -5.83 20.50
C THR A 78 -17.72 -6.55 19.32
N GLU A 79 -17.07 -5.82 18.41
CA GLU A 79 -16.33 -6.40 17.29
C GLU A 79 -15.05 -7.11 17.76
N ILE A 80 -14.43 -6.66 18.85
CA ILE A 80 -13.25 -7.31 19.43
C ILE A 80 -13.61 -8.69 19.99
N SER A 81 -14.79 -8.83 20.60
CA SER A 81 -15.25 -10.11 21.14
C SER A 81 -15.60 -11.16 20.07
N LEU A 82 -15.71 -10.76 18.80
CA LEU A 82 -15.93 -11.67 17.67
C LEU A 82 -14.63 -12.21 17.07
N LEU A 83 -13.46 -11.73 17.51
CA LEU A 83 -12.17 -12.19 17.01
C LEU A 83 -11.81 -13.56 17.59
N ASP A 84 -11.92 -14.59 16.75
CA ASP A 84 -11.36 -15.92 17.03
C ASP A 84 -9.82 -15.92 16.94
N SER A 85 -9.18 -17.01 17.38
CA SER A 85 -7.72 -17.19 17.41
C SER A 85 -7.05 -16.92 16.06
N ARG A 86 -7.74 -17.22 14.94
CA ARG A 86 -7.26 -16.90 13.58
C ARG A 86 -7.22 -15.40 13.31
N GLY A 87 -8.21 -14.64 13.81
CA GLY A 87 -8.26 -13.20 13.68
C GLY A 87 -7.09 -12.52 14.41
N TRP A 88 -6.75 -13.01 15.60
CA TRP A 88 -5.58 -12.53 16.34
C TRP A 88 -4.25 -12.82 15.62
N TRP A 89 -4.07 -14.01 15.07
CA TRP A 89 -2.89 -14.32 14.27
C TRP A 89 -2.80 -13.47 13.00
N ALA A 90 -3.92 -13.23 12.32
CA ALA A 90 -3.98 -12.34 11.16
C ALA A 90 -3.61 -10.89 11.54
N MET A 91 -4.07 -10.39 12.68
CA MET A 91 -3.72 -9.06 13.19
C MET A 91 -2.23 -8.93 13.52
N ILE A 92 -1.65 -9.93 14.18
CA ILE A 92 -0.21 -9.95 14.48
C ILE A 92 0.60 -9.99 13.19
N PHE A 93 0.21 -10.84 12.25
CA PHE A 93 0.86 -10.92 10.94
C PHE A 93 0.81 -9.58 10.21
N LEU A 94 -0.37 -8.95 10.16
CA LEU A 94 -0.60 -7.65 9.53
C LEU A 94 0.24 -6.54 10.16
N GLY A 95 0.28 -6.48 11.49
CA GLY A 95 1.02 -5.48 12.24
C GLY A 95 2.54 -5.64 12.12
N VAL A 96 3.06 -6.85 12.27
CA VAL A 96 4.51 -7.09 12.29
C VAL A 96 5.10 -7.12 10.89
N PHE A 97 4.56 -7.97 10.00
CA PHE A 97 5.16 -8.22 8.70
C PHE A 97 4.72 -7.18 7.67
N THR A 98 3.41 -6.96 7.57
CA THR A 98 2.84 -6.10 6.52
C THR A 98 2.97 -4.62 6.84
N THR A 99 3.06 -4.25 8.12
CA THR A 99 3.22 -2.86 8.55
C THR A 99 4.63 -2.61 9.07
N GLY A 100 5.06 -3.23 10.17
CA GLY A 100 6.35 -2.98 10.81
C GLY A 100 7.54 -3.14 9.87
N LEU A 101 7.75 -4.35 9.36
CA LEU A 101 8.87 -4.64 8.47
C LEU A 101 8.77 -3.89 7.15
N ALA A 102 7.56 -3.76 6.60
CA ALA A 102 7.33 -3.02 5.35
C ALA A 102 7.69 -1.54 5.47
N TYR A 103 7.28 -0.86 6.56
CA TYR A 103 7.63 0.54 6.79
C TYR A 103 9.13 0.72 7.05
N ILE A 104 9.78 -0.18 7.79
CA ILE A 104 11.24 -0.14 7.98
C ILE A 104 11.94 -0.24 6.62
N ALA A 105 11.56 -1.21 5.79
CA ALA A 105 12.13 -1.39 4.45
C ALA A 105 11.83 -0.18 3.54
N TRP A 106 10.61 0.36 3.59
CA TRP A 106 10.22 1.53 2.82
C TRP A 106 11.07 2.76 3.19
N PHE A 107 11.25 2.99 4.49
CA PHE A 107 12.05 4.11 4.97
C PHE A 107 13.54 3.94 4.71
N ASP A 108 14.06 2.71 4.76
CA ASP A 108 15.43 2.42 4.34
C ASP A 108 15.62 2.75 2.84
N VAL A 109 14.72 2.29 1.98
CA VAL A 109 14.74 2.61 0.54
C VAL A 109 14.60 4.12 0.29
N LEU A 110 13.76 4.82 1.04
CA LEU A 110 13.55 6.26 0.91
C LEU A 110 14.76 7.09 1.37
N SER A 111 15.60 6.53 2.25
CA SER A 111 16.86 7.14 2.69
C SER A 111 17.94 7.03 1.62
N GLN A 112 17.91 5.97 0.80
CA GLN A 112 18.94 5.67 -0.21
C GLN A 112 18.55 6.15 -1.62
N LEU A 113 17.27 6.18 -1.97
CA LEU A 113 16.77 6.53 -3.30
C LEU A 113 15.91 7.81 -3.30
N PRO A 114 15.87 8.55 -4.43
CA PRO A 114 14.91 9.63 -4.62
C PRO A 114 13.47 9.12 -4.55
N ALA A 115 12.56 9.88 -3.93
CA ALA A 115 11.15 9.50 -3.75
C ALA A 115 10.44 9.09 -5.05
N ALA A 116 10.82 9.67 -6.20
CA ALA A 116 10.28 9.27 -7.51
C ALA A 116 10.71 7.86 -7.93
N GLN A 117 11.94 7.44 -7.63
CA GLN A 117 12.42 6.09 -7.89
C GLN A 117 11.84 5.10 -6.88
N SER A 118 11.80 5.45 -5.59
CA SER A 118 11.16 4.63 -4.54
C SER A 118 9.67 4.39 -4.86
N GLY A 119 8.96 5.43 -5.31
CA GLY A 119 7.56 5.32 -5.73
C GLY A 119 7.36 4.41 -6.95
N ALA A 120 8.36 4.26 -7.82
CA ALA A 120 8.26 3.33 -8.95
C ALA A 120 8.18 1.87 -8.47
N PHE A 121 8.87 1.51 -7.37
CA PHE A 121 8.82 0.17 -6.80
C PHE A 121 7.43 -0.19 -6.23
N LEU A 122 6.65 0.79 -5.78
CA LEU A 122 5.26 0.53 -5.35
C LEU A 122 4.40 0.00 -6.50
N PHE A 123 4.72 0.32 -7.76
CA PHE A 123 4.01 -0.27 -8.89
C PHE A 123 4.26 -1.77 -9.03
N LEU A 124 5.30 -2.35 -8.42
CA LEU A 124 5.52 -3.80 -8.40
C LEU A 124 4.62 -4.54 -7.40
N GLU A 125 3.90 -3.82 -6.54
CA GLU A 125 3.00 -4.44 -5.56
C GLU A 125 1.85 -5.22 -6.24
N PRO A 126 1.12 -4.70 -7.25
CA PRO A 126 0.12 -5.47 -7.99
C PRO A 126 0.60 -6.80 -8.60
N PRO A 127 1.72 -6.88 -9.36
CA PRO A 127 2.19 -8.16 -9.88
C PRO A 127 2.69 -9.09 -8.77
N ALA A 128 3.31 -8.58 -7.70
CA ALA A 128 3.70 -9.42 -6.56
C ALA A 128 2.45 -9.99 -5.85
N SER A 129 1.44 -9.15 -5.60
CA SER A 129 0.15 -9.55 -5.02
C SER A 129 -0.56 -10.57 -5.89
N MET A 130 -0.57 -10.41 -7.22
CA MET A 130 -1.12 -11.38 -8.16
C MET A 130 -0.47 -12.76 -8.04
N VAL A 131 0.87 -12.81 -7.94
CA VAL A 131 1.61 -14.07 -7.79
C VAL A 131 1.28 -14.73 -6.45
N VAL A 132 1.30 -13.96 -5.36
CA VAL A 132 0.96 -14.45 -4.02
C VAL A 132 -0.48 -14.93 -3.96
N ALA A 133 -1.44 -14.19 -4.53
CA ALA A 133 -2.84 -14.57 -4.59
C ALA A 133 -3.05 -15.88 -5.38
N SER A 134 -2.34 -16.06 -6.49
CA SER A 134 -2.40 -17.31 -7.24
C SER A 134 -1.86 -18.50 -6.44
N VAL A 135 -0.75 -18.32 -5.72
CA VAL A 135 -0.13 -19.41 -4.93
C VAL A 135 -0.91 -19.73 -3.66
N VAL A 136 -1.34 -18.70 -2.92
CA VAL A 136 -1.94 -18.85 -1.58
C VAL A 136 -3.46 -19.06 -1.66
N LEU A 137 -4.15 -18.31 -2.55
CA LEU A 137 -5.61 -18.39 -2.71
C LEU A 137 -6.04 -19.29 -3.88
N ASN A 138 -5.10 -19.87 -4.64
CA ASN A 138 -5.39 -20.64 -5.86
C ASN A 138 -6.22 -19.85 -6.90
N GLU A 139 -6.06 -18.52 -6.94
CA GLU A 139 -6.72 -17.69 -7.94
C GLU A 139 -6.12 -17.92 -9.34
N LYS A 140 -7.00 -17.98 -10.34
CA LYS A 140 -6.59 -18.08 -11.74
C LYS A 140 -6.04 -16.75 -12.22
N ILE A 141 -4.76 -16.73 -12.60
CA ILE A 141 -4.16 -15.58 -13.25
C ILE A 141 -4.77 -15.43 -14.65
N THR A 142 -5.43 -14.31 -14.89
CA THR A 142 -6.00 -13.99 -16.21
C THR A 142 -4.93 -13.47 -17.16
N SER A 143 -5.16 -13.61 -18.47
CA SER A 143 -4.28 -13.05 -19.50
C SER A 143 -4.11 -11.54 -19.38
N ALA A 144 -5.18 -10.84 -18.94
CA ALA A 144 -5.15 -9.41 -18.67
C ALA A 144 -4.22 -9.06 -17.50
N SER A 145 -4.25 -9.84 -16.41
CA SER A 145 -3.36 -9.65 -15.26
C SER A 145 -1.89 -9.91 -15.62
N MET A 146 -1.60 -10.91 -16.48
CA MET A 146 -0.24 -11.14 -16.99
C MET A 146 0.26 -9.97 -17.84
N LEU A 147 -0.56 -9.48 -18.79
CA LEU A 147 -0.20 -8.33 -19.62
C LEU A 147 0.01 -7.06 -18.79
N GLY A 148 -0.89 -6.79 -17.85
CA GLY A 148 -0.76 -5.66 -16.93
C GLY A 148 0.51 -5.75 -16.07
N GLY A 149 0.82 -6.94 -15.54
CA GLY A 149 2.06 -7.20 -14.80
C GLY A 149 3.32 -7.00 -15.64
N ALA A 150 3.35 -7.47 -16.89
CA ALA A 150 4.47 -7.27 -17.80
C ALA A 150 4.71 -5.78 -18.12
N ILE A 151 3.64 -5.01 -18.38
CA ILE A 151 3.72 -3.56 -18.61
C ILE A 151 4.26 -2.84 -17.39
N ILE A 152 3.85 -3.24 -16.19
CA ILE A 152 4.36 -2.70 -14.93
C ILE A 152 5.85 -2.95 -14.79
N ILE A 153 6.31 -4.19 -14.93
CA ILE A 153 7.72 -4.57 -14.78
C ILE A 153 8.57 -3.79 -15.79
N PHE A 154 8.13 -3.71 -17.04
CA PHE A 154 8.81 -2.95 -18.08
C PHE A 154 8.89 -1.45 -17.76
N GLY A 155 7.80 -0.86 -17.26
CA GLY A 155 7.77 0.55 -16.87
C GLY A 155 8.71 0.87 -15.70
N VAL A 156 8.75 0.00 -14.68
CA VAL A 156 9.67 0.14 -13.54
C VAL A 156 11.12 0.02 -14.01
N TRP A 157 11.42 -0.97 -14.86
CA TRP A 157 12.75 -1.13 -15.44
C TRP A 157 13.19 0.13 -16.21
N LEU A 158 12.32 0.70 -17.05
CA LEU A 158 12.63 1.89 -17.84
C LEU A 158 12.95 3.12 -16.97
N VAL A 159 12.20 3.31 -15.88
CA VAL A 159 12.41 4.42 -14.94
C VAL A 159 13.73 4.26 -14.15
N ASN A 160 14.11 3.01 -13.86
CA ASN A 160 15.28 2.69 -13.06
C ASN A 160 16.55 2.40 -13.89
N ARG A 161 16.51 2.54 -15.22
CA ARG A 161 17.62 2.27 -16.13
C ARG A 161 18.65 3.44 -16.24
N LYS A 162 18.89 4.17 -15.15
CA LYS A 162 19.97 5.18 -15.12
C LYS A 162 21.02 4.80 -14.10
#